data_AF-A0A1G5PH68-F1
#
_entry.id   AF-A0A1G5PH68-F1
#
_cell.length_a   1.000
_cell.length_b   1.000
_cell.length_c   1.000
_cell.angle_alpha   90.00
_cell.angle_beta   90.00
_cell.angle_gamma   90.00
#
_symmetry.space_group_name_H-M   'P 1'
#
loop_
_entity.id
_entity.type
_entity.pdbx_description
1 polymer ?
#
loop_
_entity_poly.entity_id
_entity_poly.type
_entity_poly.pdbx_seq_one_letter_code
_entity_poly.pdbx_strand_id
1 'polypeptide(L)'
;MIVTLYFALAPADQNEFEQADTQWWAGQALSGLSAAAASLGISGAFEAVQASFGKLAAGSVDPEYEVEKVVMLIALKVALEEPSNLTLSDDTGATLEPARPDGWDLVLQRVCNLTDASMPKWRDALVTLGVMPRPMDLSSLVVADVAAAGEMAFCF
;
A
#
# COMPACT_ATOMS: atom_id res chain seq x y z
N MET A 1 -13.02 9.11 -16.63
CA MET A 1 -13.34 9.29 -15.19
C MET A 1 -12.03 9.73 -14.57
N ILE A 2 -11.91 10.98 -14.15
CA ILE A 2 -10.65 11.54 -13.65
C ILE A 2 -10.64 11.23 -12.16
N VAL A 3 -10.01 10.14 -11.75
CA VAL A 3 -9.91 9.86 -10.31
C VAL A 3 -8.81 10.78 -9.79
N THR A 4 -9.10 11.79 -8.97
CA THR A 4 -8.02 12.60 -8.38
C THR A 4 -7.80 12.11 -6.98
N LEU A 5 -6.61 11.59 -6.72
CA LEU A 5 -6.27 11.12 -5.38
C LEU A 5 -5.84 12.29 -4.52
N TYR A 6 -6.69 12.65 -3.57
CA TYR A 6 -6.34 13.58 -2.51
C TYR A 6 -5.75 12.81 -1.35
N PHE A 7 -4.64 13.32 -0.84
CA PHE A 7 -4.11 12.88 0.42
C PHE A 7 -3.95 14.08 1.35
N ALA A 8 -4.72 14.03 2.44
CA ALA A 8 -4.62 14.99 3.52
C ALA A 8 -3.78 14.36 4.61
N LEU A 9 -2.74 15.05 5.06
CA LEU A 9 -2.36 14.99 6.46
C LEU A 9 -3.34 15.86 7.23
N ALA A 10 -3.70 15.45 8.44
CA ALA A 10 -4.67 16.09 9.32
C ALA A 10 -4.62 17.62 9.29
N PRO A 11 -5.77 18.27 9.56
CA PRO A 11 -5.91 19.72 9.42
C PRO A 11 -4.78 20.48 10.11
N ALA A 12 -4.32 21.55 9.46
CA ALA A 12 -3.28 22.45 9.95
C ALA A 12 -3.58 23.10 11.33
N ASP A 13 -4.77 22.86 11.88
CA ASP A 13 -5.20 23.23 13.23
C ASP A 13 -4.65 22.28 14.34
N GLN A 14 -3.93 21.20 13.98
CA GLN A 14 -3.21 20.39 14.97
C GLN A 14 -2.01 21.16 15.55
N ASN A 15 -1.80 21.04 16.86
CA ASN A 15 -0.69 21.70 17.56
C ASN A 15 0.67 21.29 16.95
N GLU A 16 1.67 22.18 17.00
CA GLU A 16 3.02 21.96 16.43
C GLU A 16 3.65 20.62 16.86
N PHE A 17 3.31 20.14 18.06
CA PHE A 17 3.78 18.87 18.61
C PHE A 17 3.20 17.64 17.89
N GLU A 18 1.92 17.66 17.51
CA GLU A 18 1.23 16.58 16.79
C GLU A 18 1.69 16.50 15.33
N GLN A 19 2.00 17.66 14.74
CA GLN A 19 2.58 17.74 13.40
C GLN A 19 4.00 17.16 13.37
N ALA A 20 4.83 17.50 14.37
CA ALA A 20 6.19 16.97 14.50
C ALA A 20 6.20 15.44 14.71
N ASP A 21 5.27 14.92 15.53
CA ASP A 21 5.11 13.49 15.76
C ASP A 21 4.70 12.76 14.46
N THR A 22 3.71 13.29 13.74
CA THR A 22 3.25 12.71 12.47
C THR A 22 4.36 12.69 11.40
N GLN A 23 5.16 13.75 11.30
CA GLN A 23 6.31 13.81 10.38
C GLN A 23 7.38 12.78 10.75
N TRP A 24 7.61 12.56 12.06
CA TRP A 24 8.57 11.57 12.53
C TRP A 24 8.14 10.14 12.20
N TRP A 25 6.88 9.78 12.48
CA TRP A 25 6.32 8.47 12.15
C TRP A 25 6.34 8.17 10.65
N ALA A 26 6.03 9.17 9.84
CA ALA A 26 6.13 9.02 8.40
C ALA A 26 7.55 8.88 7.89
N GLY A 27 8.52 9.56 8.51
CA GLY A 27 9.93 9.34 8.23
C GLY A 27 10.36 7.89 8.47
N GLN A 28 9.88 7.29 9.57
CA GLN A 28 10.12 5.87 9.87
C GLN A 28 9.45 4.94 8.85
N ALA A 29 8.17 5.18 8.55
CA ALA A 29 7.43 4.39 7.57
C ALA A 29 8.06 4.45 6.17
N LEU A 30 8.43 5.64 5.70
CA LEU A 30 9.14 5.82 4.42
C LEU A 30 10.51 5.14 4.42
N SER A 31 11.25 5.19 5.53
CA SER A 31 12.52 4.47 5.63
C SER A 31 12.33 2.96 5.43
N GLY A 32 11.29 2.38 6.03
CA GLY A 32 10.92 0.97 5.85
C GLY A 32 10.53 0.60 4.41
N LEU A 33 9.94 1.52 3.66
CA LEU A 33 9.51 1.29 2.28
C LEU A 33 10.62 1.45 1.23
N SER A 34 11.72 2.12 1.56
CA SER A 34 12.78 2.50 0.61
C SER A 34 13.39 1.32 -0.17
N ALA A 35 13.71 0.21 0.51
CA ALA A 35 14.29 -0.97 -0.11
C ALA A 35 13.29 -1.66 -1.06
N ALA A 36 12.02 -1.74 -0.68
CA ALA A 36 10.96 -2.30 -1.51
C ALA A 36 10.73 -1.41 -2.75
N ALA A 37 10.69 -0.09 -2.59
CA ALA A 37 10.57 0.87 -3.69
C ALA A 37 11.69 0.72 -4.72
N ALA A 38 12.94 0.57 -4.25
CA ALA A 38 14.09 0.35 -5.12
C ALA A 38 13.99 -0.98 -5.88
N SER A 39 13.58 -2.06 -5.21
CA SER A 39 13.42 -3.38 -5.85
C SER A 39 12.35 -3.42 -6.93
N LEU A 40 11.31 -2.60 -6.79
CA LEU A 40 10.20 -2.48 -7.74
C LEU A 40 10.48 -1.48 -8.87
N GLY A 41 11.61 -0.75 -8.81
CA GLY A 41 11.95 0.29 -9.78
C GLY A 41 11.12 1.58 -9.67
N ILE A 42 10.46 1.80 -8.52
CA ILE A 42 9.57 2.96 -8.28
C ILE A 42 10.21 4.03 -7.40
N SER A 43 11.55 4.10 -7.36
CA SER A 43 12.30 5.06 -6.53
C SER A 43 11.92 6.52 -6.81
N GLY A 44 11.59 6.86 -8.06
CA GLY A 44 11.15 8.22 -8.39
C GLY A 44 9.80 8.58 -7.75
N ALA A 45 8.88 7.62 -7.65
CA ALA A 45 7.62 7.80 -6.93
C ALA A 45 7.84 7.90 -5.41
N PHE A 46 8.76 7.10 -4.87
CA PHE A 46 9.18 7.18 -3.47
C PHE A 46 9.74 8.56 -3.12
N GLU A 47 10.69 9.07 -3.91
CA GLU A 47 11.28 10.39 -3.72
C GLU A 47 10.24 11.51 -3.85
N ALA A 48 9.30 11.39 -4.80
CA ALA A 48 8.22 12.36 -4.95
C ALA A 48 7.29 12.38 -3.72
N VAL A 49 6.95 11.22 -3.16
CA VAL A 49 6.13 11.13 -1.95
C VAL A 49 6.90 11.68 -0.74
N GLN A 50 8.18 11.33 -0.61
CA GLN A 50 9.05 11.82 0.47
C GLN A 50 9.26 13.35 0.41
N ALA A 51 9.53 13.90 -0.77
CA ALA A 51 9.71 15.33 -0.98
C ALA A 51 8.42 16.13 -0.73
N SER A 52 7.27 15.49 -0.94
CA SER A 52 5.98 16.11 -0.67
C SER A 52 5.68 16.13 0.83
N PHE A 53 6.18 15.14 1.59
CA PHE A 53 5.97 15.00 3.04
C PHE A 53 6.46 16.22 3.83
N GLY A 54 5.60 16.76 4.70
CA GLY A 54 5.84 18.02 5.45
C GLY A 54 5.32 19.29 4.75
N LYS A 55 4.97 19.22 3.46
CA LYS A 55 4.26 20.28 2.71
C LYS A 55 2.83 19.87 2.29
N LEU A 56 2.37 18.73 2.78
CA LEU A 56 1.13 18.06 2.37
C LEU A 56 -0.13 18.72 2.95
N ALA A 57 -0.33 19.98 2.59
CA ALA A 57 -1.68 20.50 2.41
C ALA A 57 -2.16 19.99 1.04
N ALA A 58 -2.92 18.89 1.02
CA ALA A 58 -3.65 18.37 -0.15
C ALA A 58 -2.86 18.32 -1.48
N GLY A 59 -2.13 17.23 -1.72
CA GLY A 59 -1.59 16.94 -3.05
C GLY A 59 -2.64 16.23 -3.93
N SER A 60 -2.70 16.55 -5.22
CA SER A 60 -3.47 15.81 -6.22
C SER A 60 -2.54 14.88 -7.00
N VAL A 61 -2.86 13.59 -7.05
CA VAL A 61 -2.21 12.63 -7.96
C VAL A 61 -3.17 12.26 -9.08
N ASP A 62 -2.67 12.22 -10.31
CA ASP A 62 -3.41 11.68 -11.45
C ASP A 62 -3.08 10.17 -11.62
N PRO A 63 -3.95 9.27 -11.15
CA PRO A 63 -3.73 7.84 -11.10
C PRO A 63 -3.69 7.18 -12.48
N GLU A 64 -4.14 7.86 -13.54
CA GLU A 64 -4.02 7.35 -14.91
C GLU A 64 -2.54 7.38 -15.37
N TYR A 65 -1.77 8.36 -14.91
CA TYR A 65 -0.37 8.56 -15.31
C TYR A 65 0.63 8.25 -14.19
N GLU A 66 0.18 8.16 -12.93
CA GLU A 66 1.05 8.09 -11.75
C GLU A 66 0.75 6.89 -10.83
N VAL A 67 0.42 5.74 -11.39
CA VAL A 67 0.11 4.49 -10.65
C VAL A 67 1.16 4.17 -9.58
N GLU A 68 2.45 4.39 -9.88
CA GLU A 68 3.55 4.17 -8.93
C GLU A 68 3.43 5.03 -7.66
N LYS A 69 3.00 6.29 -7.81
CA LYS A 69 2.75 7.18 -6.67
C LYS A 69 1.54 6.73 -5.88
N VAL A 70 0.47 6.28 -6.55
CA VAL A 70 -0.72 5.73 -5.89
C VAL A 70 -0.37 4.54 -5.01
N VAL A 71 0.37 3.60 -5.57
CA VAL A 71 0.82 2.39 -4.88
C VAL A 71 1.70 2.74 -3.68
N MET A 72 2.59 3.73 -3.83
CA MET A 72 3.42 4.22 -2.73
C MET A 72 2.60 4.90 -1.62
N LEU A 73 1.58 5.67 -1.97
CA LEU A 73 0.68 6.31 -1.01
C LEU A 73 -0.16 5.30 -0.22
N ILE A 74 -0.63 4.25 -0.89
CA ILE A 74 -1.31 3.13 -0.23
C ILE A 74 -0.34 2.42 0.74
N ALA A 75 0.88 2.12 0.29
CA ALA A 75 1.90 1.51 1.14
C ALA A 75 2.22 2.34 2.37
N LEU A 76 2.34 3.66 2.20
CA LEU A 76 2.58 4.58 3.29
C LEU A 76 1.41 4.63 4.28
N LYS A 77 0.16 4.66 3.77
CA LYS A 77 -1.05 4.62 4.61
C LYS A 77 -1.09 3.36 5.48
N VAL A 78 -0.79 2.20 4.90
CA VAL A 78 -0.78 0.93 5.64
C VAL A 78 0.36 0.88 6.65
N ALA A 79 1.56 1.33 6.26
CA ALA A 79 2.76 1.31 7.11
C ALA A 79 2.68 2.26 8.31
N LEU A 80 1.89 3.33 8.21
CA LEU A 80 1.74 4.30 9.29
C LEU A 80 0.87 3.81 10.46
N GLU A 81 0.12 2.70 10.28
CA GLU A 81 -0.84 2.11 11.24
C GLU A 81 -1.91 3.13 11.72
N GLU A 82 -3.11 2.69 12.09
CA GLU A 82 -4.18 3.64 12.47
C GLU A 82 -3.92 4.30 13.85
N PRO A 83 -4.35 5.55 14.08
CA PRO A 83 -4.99 6.47 13.14
C PRO A 83 -3.96 7.51 12.68
N SER A 84 -3.05 7.10 11.81
CA SER A 84 -2.24 8.06 11.11
C SER A 84 -3.12 8.95 10.24
N ASN A 85 -2.83 10.23 10.32
CA ASN A 85 -3.57 11.35 9.76
C ASN A 85 -3.66 11.37 8.22
N LEU A 86 -3.37 10.26 7.52
CA LEU A 86 -3.33 10.12 6.07
C LEU A 86 -4.65 9.53 5.52
N THR A 87 -5.48 10.40 4.97
CA THR A 87 -6.72 9.99 4.28
C THR A 87 -6.49 9.99 2.79
N LEU A 88 -6.78 8.88 2.10
CA LEU A 88 -6.83 8.83 0.63
C LEU A 88 -8.28 9.01 0.19
N SER A 89 -8.56 9.93 -0.72
CA SER A 89 -9.90 10.14 -1.29
C SER A 89 -9.85 10.28 -2.80
N ASP A 90 -10.93 9.92 -3.49
CA ASP A 90 -11.09 10.21 -4.92
C ASP A 90 -11.50 11.68 -5.20
N ASP A 91 -11.71 12.03 -6.47
CA ASP A 91 -12.12 13.37 -6.92
C ASP A 91 -13.50 13.77 -6.41
N THR A 92 -14.32 12.79 -6.02
CA THR A 92 -15.64 13.00 -5.42
C THR A 92 -15.57 13.19 -3.91
N GLY A 93 -14.38 13.07 -3.33
CA GLY A 93 -14.14 13.15 -1.88
C GLY A 93 -14.44 11.86 -1.13
N ALA A 94 -14.74 10.76 -1.83
CA ALA A 94 -15.00 9.48 -1.20
C ALA A 94 -13.68 8.84 -0.74
N THR A 95 -13.62 8.49 0.54
CA THR A 95 -12.43 7.86 1.11
C THR A 95 -12.18 6.49 0.47
N LEU A 96 -10.93 6.27 0.12
CA LEU A 96 -10.43 5.05 -0.47
C LEU A 96 -9.89 4.16 0.63
N GLU A 97 -10.80 3.48 1.32
CA GLU A 97 -10.46 2.38 2.20
C GLU A 97 -10.82 1.06 1.52
N PRO A 98 -10.02 0.01 1.71
CA PRO A 98 -10.37 -1.30 1.24
C PRO A 98 -11.48 -1.86 2.15
N ALA A 99 -12.48 -2.52 1.58
CA ALA A 99 -13.53 -3.16 2.38
C ALA A 99 -13.02 -4.34 3.22
N ARG A 100 -11.81 -4.84 2.91
CA ARG A 100 -11.12 -5.97 3.54
C ARG A 100 -9.61 -5.74 3.50
N PRO A 101 -8.80 -6.35 4.37
CA PRO A 101 -7.34 -6.16 4.39
C PRO A 101 -6.62 -6.46 3.06
N ASP A 102 -7.19 -7.33 2.23
CA ASP A 102 -6.69 -7.73 0.91
C ASP A 102 -7.27 -6.89 -0.25
N GLY A 103 -8.17 -5.94 0.02
CA GLY A 103 -8.95 -5.24 -1.00
C GLY A 103 -8.25 -4.06 -1.69
N TRP A 104 -6.96 -3.82 -1.42
CA TRP A 104 -6.22 -2.71 -2.02
C TRP A 104 -5.99 -2.85 -3.53
N ASP A 105 -5.98 -4.08 -4.06
CA ASP A 105 -5.91 -4.32 -5.49
C ASP A 105 -7.21 -3.88 -6.21
N LEU A 106 -8.37 -4.08 -5.58
CA LEU A 106 -9.65 -3.56 -6.07
C LEU A 106 -9.69 -2.02 -6.04
N VAL A 107 -9.08 -1.41 -5.03
CA VAL A 107 -8.92 0.06 -4.98
C VAL A 107 -8.06 0.52 -6.16
N LEU A 108 -6.92 -0.11 -6.42
CA LEU A 108 -6.08 0.21 -7.58
C LEU A 108 -6.81 -0.01 -8.92
N GLN A 109 -7.54 -1.11 -9.06
CA GLN A 109 -8.32 -1.39 -10.27
C GLN A 109 -9.33 -0.27 -10.53
N ARG A 110 -10.05 0.17 -9.49
CA ARG A 110 -11.04 1.25 -9.57
C ARG A 110 -10.40 2.61 -9.85
N VAL A 111 -9.29 2.90 -9.18
CA VAL A 111 -8.66 4.24 -9.14
C VAL A 111 -7.77 4.47 -10.35
N CYS A 112 -6.93 3.50 -10.70
CA CYS A 112 -5.97 3.59 -11.79
C CYS A 112 -6.50 2.99 -13.11
N ASN A 113 -7.77 2.58 -13.15
CA ASN A 113 -8.41 1.97 -14.33
C ASN A 113 -7.56 0.82 -14.94
N LEU A 114 -6.96 0.01 -14.08
CA LEU A 114 -6.04 -1.05 -14.48
C LEU A 114 -6.80 -2.21 -15.13
N THR A 115 -6.22 -2.78 -16.17
CA THR A 115 -6.77 -3.96 -16.85
C THR A 115 -6.28 -5.24 -16.17
N ASP A 116 -6.98 -6.36 -16.40
CA ASP A 116 -6.59 -7.67 -15.86
C ASP A 116 -5.15 -8.08 -16.25
N ALA A 117 -4.62 -7.53 -17.36
CA ALA A 117 -3.26 -7.79 -17.81
C ALA A 117 -2.19 -7.03 -17.01
N SER A 118 -2.49 -5.82 -16.51
CA SER A 118 -1.55 -5.02 -15.71
C SER A 118 -1.68 -5.28 -14.21
N MET A 119 -2.83 -5.79 -13.76
CA MET A 119 -3.10 -6.09 -12.34
C MET A 119 -2.08 -7.03 -11.67
N PRO A 120 -1.57 -8.12 -12.29
CA PRO A 120 -0.62 -9.02 -11.64
C PRO A 120 0.65 -8.30 -11.14
N LYS A 121 1.23 -7.42 -11.98
CA LYS A 121 2.40 -6.62 -11.60
C LYS A 121 2.14 -5.79 -10.34
N TRP A 122 0.97 -5.15 -10.28
CA TRP A 122 0.64 -4.24 -9.18
C TRP A 122 0.25 -4.98 -7.90
N ARG A 123 -0.36 -6.16 -8.01
CA ARG A 123 -0.55 -7.05 -6.85
C ARG A 123 0.78 -7.49 -6.26
N ASP A 124 1.73 -7.93 -7.10
CA ASP A 124 3.06 -8.32 -6.63
C ASP A 124 3.80 -7.12 -5.99
N ALA A 125 3.62 -5.91 -6.54
CA ALA A 125 4.15 -4.69 -5.95
C ALA A 125 3.54 -4.41 -4.57
N LEU A 126 2.21 -4.51 -4.41
CA LEU A 126 1.53 -4.33 -3.12
C LEU A 126 1.99 -5.37 -2.08
N VAL A 127 2.18 -6.62 -2.49
CA VAL A 127 2.73 -7.68 -1.64
C VAL A 127 4.18 -7.36 -1.22
N THR A 128 5.00 -6.89 -2.16
CA THR A 128 6.41 -6.52 -1.90
C THR A 128 6.52 -5.33 -0.96
N LEU A 129 5.59 -4.38 -1.05
CA LEU A 129 5.49 -3.22 -0.16
C LEU A 129 4.85 -3.55 1.20
N GLY A 130 4.46 -4.80 1.44
CA GLY A 130 3.84 -5.22 2.70
C GLY A 130 2.39 -4.77 2.88
N VAL A 131 1.75 -4.27 1.82
CA VAL A 131 0.33 -3.87 1.83
C VAL A 131 -0.59 -5.07 1.88
N MET A 132 -0.24 -6.13 1.16
CA MET A 132 -1.02 -7.35 1.05
C MET A 132 -0.21 -8.55 1.55
N PRO A 133 -0.86 -9.56 2.18
CA PRO A 133 -0.20 -10.80 2.49
C PRO A 133 0.23 -11.51 1.21
N ARG A 134 1.38 -12.20 1.25
CA ARG A 134 1.78 -13.09 0.15
C ARG A 134 0.70 -14.16 -0.02
N PRO A 135 0.27 -14.47 -1.26
CA PRO A 135 -0.60 -15.61 -1.49
C PRO A 135 0.08 -16.86 -0.94
N MET A 136 -0.63 -17.55 -0.05
CA MET A 136 -0.12 -18.79 0.54
C MET A 136 -0.02 -19.82 -0.57
N ASP A 137 1.19 -20.31 -0.85
CA ASP A 137 1.40 -21.32 -1.87
C ASP A 137 0.91 -22.68 -1.36
N LEU A 138 -0.36 -22.98 -1.62
CA LEU A 138 -1.00 -24.23 -1.25
C LEU A 138 -0.53 -25.41 -2.12
N SER A 139 0.34 -25.21 -3.11
CA SER A 139 0.86 -26.30 -3.95
C SER A 139 1.72 -27.31 -3.16
N SER A 140 2.26 -26.90 -2.01
CA SER A 140 2.95 -27.81 -1.07
C SER A 140 2.01 -28.72 -0.27
N LEU A 141 0.73 -28.36 -0.11
CA LEU A 141 -0.27 -29.18 0.60
C LEU A 141 -0.81 -30.33 -0.27
N VAL A 142 -0.71 -30.24 -1.59
CA VAL A 142 -1.17 -31.27 -2.52
C VAL A 142 -0.22 -32.48 -2.58
N VAL A 143 1.03 -32.33 -2.13
CA VAL A 143 2.03 -33.42 -2.12
C VAL A 143 2.00 -34.24 -0.82
N ALA A 144 1.38 -33.74 0.25
CA ALA A 144 1.30 -34.46 1.53
C ALA A 144 0.34 -35.67 1.50
N ASP A 145 -0.65 -35.68 0.61
CA ASP A 145 -1.71 -36.70 0.60
C ASP A 145 -1.38 -37.97 -0.22
N VAL A 146 -0.23 -38.01 -0.90
CA VAL A 146 0.24 -39.21 -1.61
C VAL A 146 1.39 -39.92 -0.87
N ALA A 147 2.05 -39.25 0.08
CA ALA A 147 3.08 -39.84 0.93
C ALA A 147 2.57 -40.30 2.31
N ALA A 148 1.42 -39.80 2.79
CA ALA A 148 0.86 -40.13 4.11
C ALA A 148 -0.01 -41.41 4.15
N ALA A 149 0.06 -42.27 3.12
CA ALA A 149 -0.53 -43.61 3.15
C ALA A 149 0.45 -44.70 3.66
N GLY A 150 1.68 -44.34 4.02
CA GLY A 150 2.68 -45.29 4.50
C GLY A 150 3.33 -44.82 5.79
N GLU A 151 3.06 -45.54 6.87
CA GLU A 151 3.78 -45.54 8.15
C GLU A 151 3.33 -44.49 9.20
N MET A 152 2.24 -44.84 9.89
CA MET A 152 2.00 -44.41 11.27
C MET A 152 3.08 -44.99 12.19
N ALA A 153 3.89 -44.12 12.78
CA ALA A 153 4.58 -44.40 14.04
C ALA A 153 4.66 -43.11 14.88
N PHE A 154 3.64 -42.89 15.71
CA PHE A 154 3.75 -42.03 16.88
C PHE A 154 4.64 -42.72 17.92
N CYS A 155 5.64 -42.03 18.44
CA CYS A 155 6.25 -42.37 19.73
C CYS A 155 6.19 -41.13 20.65
N PHE A 156 5.67 -41.39 21.85
CA PHE A 156 5.57 -40.51 23.01
C PHE A 156 6.94 -40.18 23.61
#